data_AF-A0AAV5IQZ8-F1
#
_entry.id   AF-A0AAV5IQZ8-F1
#
_cell.length_a   1.000
_cell.length_b   1.000
_cell.length_c   1.000
_cell.angle_alpha   90.00
_cell.angle_beta   90.00
_cell.angle_gamma   90.00
#
_symmetry.space_group_name_H-M   'P 1'
#
loop_
_entity.id
_entity.type
_entity.pdbx_description
1 polymer ?
#
loop_
_entity_poly.entity_id
_entity_poly.type
_entity_poly.pdbx_seq_one_letter_code
_entity_poly.pdbx_strand_id
1 'polypeptide(L)'
;MNNQYGNKQDEATVMGFEVPRSPDSSYNNVYPGSEDEARDPPVVPPHLHHPLLSYPASRETPPGSLPLPQNVILNHLYIENRETPRSVVALGFTHRFRSKYVTVVLYKPVPRRGSSSN
;
A
#
# COMPACT_ATOMS: atom_id res chain seq x y z
N MET A 1 0.24 -34.50 0.76
CA MET A 1 -0.09 -33.62 -0.38
C MET A 1 1.00 -32.59 -0.51
N ASN A 2 2.02 -32.89 -1.32
CA ASN A 2 3.16 -32.00 -1.54
C ASN A 2 2.77 -31.01 -2.63
N ASN A 3 2.49 -29.76 -2.24
CA ASN A 3 2.26 -28.68 -3.18
C ASN A 3 3.59 -28.22 -3.77
N GLN A 4 4.05 -28.90 -4.83
CA GLN A 4 4.99 -28.35 -5.80
C GLN A 4 4.24 -27.33 -6.67
N TYR A 5 4.15 -26.08 -6.21
CA TYR A 5 4.00 -24.97 -7.15
C TYR A 5 5.40 -24.38 -7.35
N GLY A 6 6.03 -24.87 -8.42
CA GLY A 6 7.31 -24.40 -8.88
C GLY A 6 7.28 -22.88 -9.04
N ASN A 7 8.29 -22.26 -8.44
CA ASN A 7 8.60 -20.85 -8.53
C ASN A 7 8.93 -20.53 -10.00
N LYS A 8 7.92 -20.24 -10.83
CA LYS A 8 8.12 -19.69 -12.17
C LYS A 8 8.48 -18.21 -12.06
N GLN A 9 9.70 -17.94 -11.61
CA GLN A 9 10.37 -16.65 -11.75
C GLN A 9 11.18 -16.67 -13.05
N ASP A 10 10.50 -16.86 -14.19
CA ASP A 10 11.07 -16.56 -15.52
C ASP A 10 10.59 -15.17 -15.96
N GLU A 11 10.60 -14.18 -15.06
CA GLU A 11 10.52 -12.77 -15.42
C GLU A 11 11.94 -12.20 -15.42
N ALA A 12 12.32 -11.53 -16.52
CA ALA A 12 13.58 -10.83 -16.64
C ALA A 12 13.73 -9.85 -15.46
N THR A 13 14.53 -10.24 -14.48
CA THR A 13 14.76 -9.44 -13.28
C THR A 13 15.87 -8.46 -13.58
N VAL A 14 15.61 -7.17 -13.39
CA VAL A 14 16.63 -6.13 -13.58
C VAL A 14 17.58 -6.18 -12.38
N MET A 15 18.88 -6.32 -12.65
CA MET A 15 19.92 -6.37 -11.62
C MET A 15 19.79 -5.16 -10.66
N GLY A 16 19.62 -5.40 -9.37
CA GLY A 16 19.44 -4.37 -8.34
C GLY A 16 17.98 -4.03 -7.99
N PHE A 17 17.01 -4.66 -8.65
CA PHE A 17 15.58 -4.55 -8.36
C PHE A 17 14.96 -5.91 -7.98
N GLU A 18 15.79 -6.87 -7.57
CA GLU A 18 15.33 -8.15 -7.03
C GLU A 18 14.48 -7.89 -5.78
N VAL A 19 13.31 -8.54 -5.69
CA VAL A 19 12.52 -8.50 -4.45
C VAL A 19 13.31 -9.26 -3.38
N PRO A 20 13.75 -8.60 -2.29
CA PRO A 20 14.52 -9.27 -1.26
C PRO A 20 13.65 -10.35 -0.62
N ARG A 21 14.26 -11.52 -0.35
CA ARG A 21 13.57 -12.55 0.42
C ARG A 21 13.32 -12.05 1.83
N SER A 22 12.14 -12.34 2.36
CA SER A 22 11.89 -12.16 3.79
C SER A 22 12.97 -12.90 4.58
N PRO A 23 13.52 -12.31 5.64
CA PRO A 23 14.53 -12.97 6.45
C PRO A 23 14.00 -14.28 7.05
N ASP A 24 14.83 -15.33 7.09
CA ASP A 24 14.42 -16.67 7.52
C ASP A 24 13.95 -16.74 8.99
N SER A 25 14.41 -15.82 9.85
CA SER A 25 14.03 -15.80 11.27
C SER A 25 14.20 -14.44 11.98
N SER A 26 14.25 -13.31 11.26
CA SER A 26 14.54 -12.01 11.90
C SER A 26 13.33 -11.28 12.49
N TYR A 27 12.11 -11.78 12.25
CA TYR A 27 10.91 -11.17 12.82
C TYR A 27 10.81 -11.51 14.30
N ASN A 28 10.86 -10.49 15.15
CA ASN A 28 10.58 -10.59 16.57
C ASN A 28 9.44 -9.63 16.94
N ASN A 29 8.99 -9.69 18.20
CA ASN A 29 7.96 -8.82 18.77
C ASN A 29 8.49 -8.04 19.98
N VAL A 30 9.81 -7.87 20.06
CA VAL A 30 10.46 -7.11 21.13
C VAL A 30 10.27 -5.63 20.82
N TYR A 31 9.87 -4.84 21.82
CA TYR A 31 9.75 -3.40 21.64
C TYR A 31 11.13 -2.79 21.35
N PRO A 32 11.26 -1.91 20.35
CA PRO A 32 12.50 -1.19 20.08
C PRO A 32 12.99 -0.46 21.33
N GLY A 33 14.32 -0.44 21.52
CA GLY A 33 14.96 0.28 22.62
C GLY A 33 15.36 1.71 22.24
N SER A 34 15.87 2.49 23.20
CA SER A 34 16.33 3.87 22.94
C SER A 34 17.46 3.97 21.91
N GLU A 35 18.29 2.94 21.78
CA GLU A 35 19.37 2.87 20.80
C GLU A 35 18.84 2.74 19.36
N ASP A 36 17.65 2.16 19.17
CA ASP A 36 17.00 2.02 17.86
C ASP A 36 16.39 3.36 17.39
N GLU A 37 16.16 4.28 18.33
CA GLU A 37 15.60 5.63 18.09
C GLU A 37 16.70 6.67 17.79
N ALA A 38 17.97 6.30 17.84
CA ALA A 38 19.10 7.23 17.70
C ALA A 38 19.27 7.81 16.29
N ARG A 39 18.52 7.30 15.29
CA ARG A 39 18.58 7.77 13.89
C ARG A 39 17.24 8.34 13.47
N ASP A 40 17.29 9.53 12.89
CA ASP A 40 16.11 10.13 12.28
C ASP A 40 15.57 9.24 11.14
N PRO A 41 14.24 9.09 11.03
CA PRO A 41 13.65 8.34 9.94
C PRO A 41 13.92 9.05 8.60
N PRO A 42 14.00 8.29 7.49
CA PRO A 42 14.15 8.87 6.17
C PRO A 42 12.95 9.76 5.83
N VAL A 43 13.21 10.83 5.08
CA VAL A 43 12.17 11.73 4.58
C VAL A 43 11.27 10.97 3.60
N VAL A 44 9.95 11.23 3.68
CA VAL A 44 8.97 10.65 2.76
C VAL A 44 9.26 11.10 1.33
N PRO A 45 9.38 10.17 0.36
CA PRO A 45 9.55 10.54 -1.03
C PRO A 45 8.37 11.38 -1.56
N PRO A 46 8.62 12.47 -2.32
CA PRO A 46 7.55 13.39 -2.77
C PRO A 46 6.50 12.71 -3.67
N HIS A 47 6.89 11.63 -4.34
CA HIS A 47 6.02 10.81 -5.18
C HIS A 47 4.84 10.21 -4.40
N LEU A 48 5.00 9.93 -3.10
CA LEU A 48 3.95 9.30 -2.26
C LEU A 48 2.87 10.28 -1.81
N HIS A 49 3.04 11.59 -2.03
CA HIS A 49 2.01 12.59 -1.71
C HIS A 49 0.88 12.66 -2.74
N HIS A 50 1.04 12.05 -3.92
CA HIS A 50 0.12 12.19 -5.05
C HIS A 50 -0.50 10.84 -5.45
N PRO A 51 -1.48 10.32 -4.68
CA PRO A 51 -2.13 9.06 -5.01
C PRO A 51 -2.87 9.14 -6.35
N LEU A 52 -2.99 8.00 -7.04
CA LEU A 52 -3.68 7.94 -8.33
C LEU A 52 -5.14 8.44 -8.27
N LEU A 53 -5.77 8.30 -7.11
CA LEU A 53 -7.16 8.67 -6.87
C LEU A 53 -7.35 10.14 -6.44
N SER A 54 -6.28 10.93 -6.24
CA SER A 54 -6.42 12.36 -5.95
C SER A 54 -6.63 13.21 -7.20
N TYR A 55 -6.40 12.66 -8.39
CA TYR A 55 -6.61 13.39 -9.63
C TYR A 55 -8.12 13.52 -9.92
N PRO A 56 -8.61 14.75 -10.21
CA PRO A 56 -10.01 14.92 -10.57
C PRO A 56 -10.31 14.14 -11.85
N ALA A 57 -11.44 13.44 -11.86
CA ALA A 57 -11.93 12.81 -13.09
C ALA A 57 -12.20 13.91 -14.13
N SER A 58 -11.51 13.89 -15.27
CA SER A 58 -11.85 14.77 -16.39
C SER A 58 -13.18 14.32 -16.99
N ARG A 59 -14.05 15.27 -17.36
CA ARG A 59 -15.33 14.97 -18.03
C ARG A 59 -15.15 14.32 -19.39
N GLU A 60 -13.96 14.43 -19.97
CA GLU A 60 -13.61 13.88 -21.29
C GLU A 60 -13.06 12.45 -21.20
N THR A 61 -12.65 12.00 -20.02
CA THR A 61 -12.15 10.64 -19.80
C THR A 61 -13.28 9.66 -19.45
N PRO A 62 -13.26 8.43 -19.97
CA PRO A 62 -14.22 7.40 -19.60
C PRO A 62 -14.27 7.20 -18.07
N PRO A 63 -15.45 6.98 -17.47
CA PRO A 63 -15.56 6.69 -16.05
C PRO A 63 -14.73 5.44 -15.71
N GLY A 64 -13.84 5.57 -14.73
CA GLY A 64 -12.93 4.50 -14.32
C GLY A 64 -11.59 4.44 -15.06
N SER A 65 -11.31 5.34 -16.02
CA SER A 65 -9.97 5.47 -16.57
C SER A 65 -9.09 6.29 -15.62
N LEU A 66 -8.01 5.68 -15.12
CA LEU A 66 -7.00 6.36 -14.32
C LEU A 66 -5.74 6.60 -15.18
N PRO A 67 -4.95 7.66 -14.89
CA PRO A 67 -3.69 7.87 -15.60
C PRO A 67 -2.72 6.71 -15.35
N LEU A 68 -1.68 6.60 -16.18
CA LEU A 68 -0.64 5.60 -15.99
C LEU A 68 0.11 5.89 -14.66
N PRO A 69 0.13 4.94 -13.70
CA PRO A 69 0.81 5.16 -12.44
C PRO A 69 2.34 5.14 -12.61
N GLN A 70 3.04 5.92 -11.79
CA GLN A 70 4.48 5.77 -11.62
C GLN A 70 4.78 4.48 -10.84
N ASN A 71 5.88 3.79 -11.17
CA ASN A 71 6.24 2.55 -10.48
C ASN A 71 6.42 2.73 -8.97
N VAL A 72 6.88 3.92 -8.54
CA VAL A 72 7.15 4.27 -7.13
C VAL A 72 5.87 4.30 -6.28
N ILE A 73 4.70 4.52 -6.86
CA ILE A 73 3.43 4.61 -6.10
C ILE A 73 2.71 3.26 -6.00
N LEU A 74 3.23 2.21 -6.66
CA LEU A 74 2.66 0.88 -6.62
C LEU A 74 2.93 0.21 -5.28
N ASN A 75 2.00 -0.62 -4.85
CA ASN A 75 2.07 -1.36 -3.59
C ASN A 75 2.07 -0.49 -2.31
N HIS A 76 1.76 0.81 -2.42
CA HIS A 76 1.56 1.69 -1.28
C HIS A 76 0.07 1.77 -0.90
N LEU A 77 -0.20 1.69 0.42
CA LEU A 77 -1.54 1.84 0.98
C LEU A 77 -1.86 3.33 1.19
N TYR A 78 -2.96 3.77 0.60
CA TYR A 78 -3.51 5.11 0.79
C TYR A 78 -4.78 5.05 1.62
N ILE A 79 -4.97 6.05 2.48
CA ILE A 79 -6.15 6.17 3.33
C ILE A 79 -6.76 7.53 3.04
N GLU A 80 -8.07 7.55 2.77
CA GLU A 80 -8.77 8.81 2.55
C GLU A 80 -8.71 9.68 3.81
N ASN A 81 -8.31 10.94 3.68
CA ASN A 81 -8.27 11.89 4.79
C ASN A 81 -9.57 12.74 4.83
N ARG A 82 -10.56 12.29 5.61
CA ARG A 82 -11.76 13.05 6.02
C ARG A 82 -11.76 13.35 7.52
N GLU A 83 -12.27 14.52 7.92
CA GLU A 83 -12.45 14.85 9.34
C GLU A 83 -13.54 13.97 10.02
N THR A 84 -13.47 13.84 11.35
CA THR A 84 -14.26 12.91 12.19
C THR A 84 -15.73 13.30 12.41
N PRO A 85 -16.62 12.36 12.86
CA PRO A 85 -16.37 10.96 13.22
C PRO A 85 -16.93 9.93 12.20
N ARG A 86 -16.04 9.09 11.64
CA ARG A 86 -16.35 8.15 10.56
C ARG A 86 -16.92 6.82 11.06
N SER A 87 -17.89 6.25 10.35
CA SER A 87 -18.34 4.86 10.47
C SER A 87 -17.63 3.91 9.50
N VAL A 88 -16.92 4.45 8.49
CA VAL A 88 -16.25 3.71 7.42
C VAL A 88 -14.90 4.36 7.11
N VAL A 89 -13.90 3.53 6.83
CA VAL A 89 -12.59 3.95 6.28
C VAL A 89 -12.47 3.44 4.86
N ALA A 90 -12.07 4.32 3.94
CA ALA A 90 -11.72 3.99 2.57
C ALA A 90 -10.21 3.79 2.45
N LEU A 91 -9.81 2.62 1.95
CA LEU A 91 -8.42 2.21 1.74
C LEU A 91 -8.19 2.04 0.23
N GLY A 92 -7.17 2.70 -0.31
CA GLY A 92 -6.78 2.63 -1.72
C GLY A 92 -5.43 1.94 -1.91
N PHE A 93 -5.30 1.11 -2.94
CA PHE A 93 -4.07 0.38 -3.26
C PHE A 93 -3.95 0.16 -4.76
N THR A 94 -2.76 0.35 -5.34
CA THR A 94 -2.51 0.10 -6.78
C THR A 94 -1.48 -0.99 -6.96
N HIS A 95 -1.81 -2.02 -7.75
CA HIS A 95 -0.97 -3.16 -8.02
C HIS A 95 -0.75 -3.36 -9.52
N ARG A 96 0.42 -3.90 -9.90
CA ARG A 96 0.70 -4.29 -11.27
C ARG A 96 0.35 -5.77 -11.48
N PHE A 97 -0.61 -6.04 -12.36
CA PHE A 97 -0.91 -7.39 -12.83
C PHE A 97 -0.41 -7.55 -14.27
N ARG A 98 0.71 -8.27 -14.45
CA ARG A 98 1.44 -8.37 -15.72
C ARG A 98 1.80 -6.98 -16.28
N SER A 99 1.26 -6.61 -17.44
CA SER A 99 1.47 -5.31 -18.09
C SER A 99 0.37 -4.28 -17.81
N LYS A 100 -0.53 -4.57 -16.86
CA LYS A 100 -1.67 -3.70 -16.50
C LYS A 100 -1.61 -3.32 -15.02
N TYR A 101 -2.30 -2.23 -14.69
CA TYR A 101 -2.39 -1.71 -13.33
C TYR A 101 -3.83 -1.79 -12.86
N VAL A 102 -4.02 -2.19 -11.60
CA VAL A 102 -5.31 -2.31 -10.95
C VAL A 102 -5.29 -1.50 -9.68
N THR A 103 -6.21 -0.53 -9.57
CA THR A 103 -6.43 0.24 -8.35
C THR A 103 -7.67 -0.27 -7.65
N VAL A 104 -7.52 -0.72 -6.40
CA VAL A 104 -8.58 -1.24 -5.56
C VAL A 104 -8.92 -0.22 -4.49
N VAL A 105 -10.22 -0.04 -4.24
CA VAL A 105 -10.73 0.75 -3.11
C VAL A 105 -11.57 -0.16 -2.21
N LEU A 106 -11.14 -0.34 -0.96
CA LEU A 106 -11.84 -1.10 0.06
C LEU A 106 -12.50 -0.14 1.05
N TYR A 107 -13.82 -0.25 1.18
CA TYR A 107 -14.58 0.44 2.23
C TYR A 107 -14.79 -0.51 3.41
N LYS A 108 -14.14 -0.21 4.53
CA LYS A 108 -14.20 -1.02 5.75
C LYS A 108 -14.92 -0.27 6.88
N PRO A 109 -16.01 -0.81 7.44
CA PRO A 109 -16.63 -0.24 8.63
C PRO A 109 -15.65 -0.21 9.82
N VAL A 110 -15.66 0.88 10.58
CA VAL A 110 -14.89 0.99 11.82
C VAL A 110 -15.87 0.96 12.99
N PRO A 111 -15.75 -0.03 13.91
CA PRO A 111 -16.59 -0.07 15.09
C PRO A 111 -16.42 1.22 15.88
N ARG A 112 -17.53 1.90 16.16
CA ARG A 112 -17.53 2.92 17.20
C ARG A 112 -17.32 2.17 18.51
N ARG A 113 -16.19 2.41 19.18
CA ARG A 113 -16.03 1.99 20.58
C ARG A 113 -17.12 2.74 21.33
N GLY A 114 -18.25 2.06 21.57
CA GLY A 114 -19.37 2.64 22.31
C GLY A 114 -18.82 3.19 23.61
N SER A 115 -19.17 4.43 23.92
CA SER A 115 -19.05 4.94 25.28
C SER A 115 -19.76 3.95 26.18
N SER A 116 -19.00 3.13 26.89
CA SER A 116 -19.49 2.44 28.08
C SER A 116 -19.66 3.55 29.11
N SER A 117 -20.79 4.26 29.05
CA SER A 117 -21.26 5.06 30.16
C SER A 117 -21.76 4.09 31.22
N ASN A 118 -21.00 3.96 32.30
CA ASN A 118 -21.50 3.47 33.59
C ASN A 118 -22.64 4.36 34.09
#